data_AF-A0A4V2AG88-F1
#
_entry.id   AF-A0A4V2AG88-F1
#
_cell.length_a   1.000
_cell.length_b   1.000
_cell.length_c   1.000
_cell.angle_alpha   90.00
_cell.angle_beta   90.00
_cell.angle_gamma   90.00
#
_symmetry.space_group_name_H-M   'P 1'
#
loop_
_entity.id
_entity.type
_entity.pdbx_description
1 polymer ?
#
loop_
_entity_poly.entity_id
_entity_poly.type
_entity_poly.pdbx_seq_one_letter_code
_entity_poly.pdbx_strand_id
1 'polypeptide(L)' 'MGLQIVVDWNRQPVTYDVTAHEKDIYRLCLNEVTPPGECYIPSKINIRRKGKLWVSDLENYNELVNALLVELTRFSIRA' A
#
# COMPACT_ATOMS: atom_id res chain seq x y z
N MET A 1 0.66 -7.71 16.62
CA MET A 1 -0.26 -7.93 15.48
C MET A 1 -0.16 -6.69 14.60
N GLY A 2 0.33 -6.85 13.36
CA GLY A 2 0.55 -5.75 12.43
C GLY A 2 -0.70 -5.43 11.61
N LEU A 3 -0.77 -4.21 11.05
CA LEU A 3 -1.85 -3.81 10.16
C LEU A 3 -1.62 -4.44 8.77
N GLN A 4 -2.66 -5.00 8.17
CA GLN A 4 -2.64 -5.54 6.82
C GLN A 4 -3.65 -4.79 5.95
N ILE A 5 -3.31 -4.57 4.69
CA ILE A 5 -4.12 -3.87 3.71
C ILE A 5 -4.29 -4.78 2.51
N VAL A 6 -5.54 -5.04 2.14
CA VAL A 6 -5.87 -5.83 0.95
C VAL A 6 -6.49 -4.89 -0.07
N VAL A 7 -5.98 -4.92 -1.29
CA VAL A 7 -6.48 -4.12 -2.42
C VAL A 7 -6.68 -4.99 -3.65
N ASP A 8 -7.67 -4.67 -4.47
CA ASP A 8 -7.82 -5.26 -5.80
C ASP A 8 -6.90 -4.53 -6.78
N TRP A 9 -5.90 -5.25 -7.31
CA TRP A 9 -4.95 -4.75 -8.29
C TRP A 9 -4.97 -5.67 -9.50
N ASN A 10 -5.19 -5.18 -10.72
CA ASN A 10 -5.26 -6.02 -11.92
C ASN A 10 -6.21 -7.23 -11.81
N ARG A 11 -7.39 -7.04 -11.19
CA ARG A 11 -8.42 -8.08 -10.95
C ARG A 11 -7.97 -9.23 -10.05
N GLN A 12 -6.93 -9.03 -9.26
CA GLN A 12 -6.47 -9.97 -8.26
C GLN A 12 -6.30 -9.27 -6.90
N PRO A 13 -6.63 -9.96 -5.79
CA PRO A 13 -6.38 -9.42 -4.46
C PRO A 13 -4.88 -9.41 -4.18
N VAL A 14 -4.38 -8.29 -3.67
CA VAL A 14 -2.99 -8.10 -3.27
C VAL A 14 -2.95 -7.64 -1.82
N THR A 15 -2.18 -8.35 -0.99
CA THR A 15 -2.11 -8.10 0.45
C THR A 15 -0.76 -7.50 0.82
N TYR A 16 -0.79 -6.33 1.45
CA TYR A 16 0.38 -5.66 2.01
C TYR A 16 0.32 -5.59 3.52
N ASP A 17 1.39 -5.99 4.18
CA ASP A 17 1.63 -5.71 5.59
C ASP A 17 2.20 -4.31 5.77
N VAL A 18 1.62 -3.54 6.69
CA VAL A 18 2.20 -2.29 7.16
C VAL A 18 3.26 -2.62 8.21
N THR A 19 4.51 -2.61 7.79
CA THR A 19 5.67 -3.05 8.58
C THR A 19 6.31 -1.94 9.41
N ALA A 20 6.09 -0.68 9.04
CA ALA A 20 6.52 0.47 9.83
C ALA A 20 5.56 1.64 9.65
N HIS A 21 5.32 2.36 10.74
CA HIS A 21 4.63 3.64 10.77
C HIS A 21 5.45 4.63 11.62
N GLU A 22 6.28 5.43 10.97
CA GLU A 22 7.09 6.45 11.64
C GLU A 22 6.81 7.82 11.03
N LYS A 23 6.39 8.80 11.85
CA LYS A 23 6.28 10.22 11.45
C LYS A 23 5.63 10.40 10.06
N ASP A 24 4.49 9.75 9.86
CA ASP A 24 3.70 9.77 8.63
C ASP A 24 4.27 9.00 7.42
N ILE A 25 5.23 8.11 7.63
CA ILE A 25 5.73 7.17 6.62
C ILE A 25 5.17 5.79 6.92
N TYR A 26 4.45 5.24 5.95
CA TYR A 26 3.94 3.88 5.95
C TYR A 26 4.81 3.03 5.02
N ARG A 27 5.44 2.00 5.59
CA ARG A 27 6.16 0.99 4.82
C ARG A 27 5.27 -0.23 4.63
N LEU A 28 4.90 -0.48 3.38
CA LEU A 28 4.08 -1.61 2.96
C LEU A 28 4.99 -2.68 2.37
N CYS A 29 4.85 -3.91 2.85
CA CYS A 29 5.55 -5.08 2.32
C CYS A 29 4.51 -6.07 1.83
N LEU A 30 4.67 -6.54 0.60
CA LEU A 30 3.81 -7.55 0.00
C LEU A 30 3.94 -8.85 0.79
N ASN A 31 2.83 -9.34 1.33
CA ASN A 31 2.79 -10.55 2.16
C ASN A 31 2.61 -11.79 1.27
N GLU A 32 1.53 -11.82 0.49
CA GLU A 32 1.21 -12.93 -0.39
C GLU A 32 0.75 -12.41 -1.76
N VAL A 33 1.25 -13.08 -2.81
CA VAL A 33 0.73 -12.99 -4.17
C VAL A 33 0.15 -14.34 -4.51
N THR A 34 -1.09 -14.38 -4.96
CA THR A 34 -1.61 -15.56 -5.67
C THR A 34 -1.33 -15.31 -7.16
N PRO A 35 -0.34 -15.95 -7.82
CA PRO A 35 -0.09 -15.67 -9.22
C PRO A 35 -1.13 -16.42 -10.08
N PRO A 36 -1.70 -15.75 -11.09
CA PRO A 36 -1.27 -16.07 -12.44
C PRO A 36 -1.24 -14.85 -13.37
N GLY A 37 -0.06 -14.30 -13.66
CA GLY A 37 0.06 -13.29 -14.72
C GLY A 37 1.42 -12.59 -14.81
N GLU A 38 1.76 -12.09 -16.00
CA GLU A 38 3.00 -11.37 -16.35
C GLU A 38 3.14 -9.96 -15.72
N CYS A 39 2.19 -9.52 -14.89
CA CYS A 39 2.26 -8.21 -14.26
C CYS A 39 3.10 -8.24 -12.98
N TYR A 40 4.22 -7.53 -13.01
CA TYR A 40 5.04 -7.28 -11.83
C TYR A 40 4.22 -6.55 -10.76
N ILE A 41 4.26 -7.06 -9.53
CA ILE A 41 3.66 -6.45 -8.34
C ILE A 41 4.79 -5.95 -7.45
N PRO A 42 4.87 -4.65 -7.11
CA PRO A 42 5.90 -4.12 -6.24
C PRO A 42 5.89 -4.78 -4.86
N SER A 43 7.00 -5.39 -4.45
CA SER A 43 7.10 -6.10 -3.17
C SER A 43 7.20 -5.18 -1.95
N LYS A 44 7.62 -3.94 -2.14
CA LYS A 44 7.77 -2.93 -1.09
C LYS A 44 7.33 -1.57 -1.61
N ILE A 45 6.60 -0.84 -0.79
CA ILE A 45 6.11 0.50 -1.12
C ILE A 45 6.31 1.39 0.11
N ASN A 46 6.91 2.55 -0.07
CA ASN A 46 6.96 3.58 0.96
C ASN A 46 5.99 4.69 0.59
N ILE A 47 5.00 4.91 1.44
CA ILE A 47 4.01 5.96 1.28
C ILE A 47 4.21 6.97 2.40
N ARG A 48 4.50 8.22 2.05
CA ARG A 48 4.76 9.30 3.00
C ARG A 48 3.69 10.37 2.90
N ARG A 49 3.21 10.85 4.04
CA ARG A 49 2.44 12.10 4.12
C ARG A 49 3.37 13.31 4.21
N LYS A 50 3.12 14.34 3.41
CA LYS A 50 3.72 15.67 3.48
C LYS A 50 2.59 16.70 3.59
N GLY A 51 2.20 17.01 4.82
CA GLY A 51 1.03 17.87 5.09
C GLY A 51 -0.27 17.20 4.66
N LYS A 52 -0.94 17.76 3.64
CA LYS A 52 -2.16 17.18 3.04
C LYS A 52 -1.87 16.24 1.86
N LEU A 53 -0.64 16.23 1.36
CA LEU A 53 -0.26 15.44 0.20
C LEU A 53 0.30 14.08 0.62
N TRP A 54 -0.07 13.03 -0.11
CA TRP A 54 0.56 11.72 0.02
C TRP A 54 1.50 11.48 -1.17
N VAL A 55 2.67 10.92 -0.89
CA VAL A 55 3.75 10.70 -1.86
C VAL A 55 4.22 9.26 -1.76
N SER A 56 4.32 8.55 -2.88
CA SER A 56 4.91 7.22 -2.96
C SER A 56 6.22 7.25 -3.73
N ASP A 57 7.11 6.29 -3.41
CA ASP A 57 8.31 5.98 -4.19
C ASP A 57 8.02 5.28 -5.54
N LEU A 58 6.76 4.91 -5.81
CA LEU A 58 6.35 4.22 -7.04
C LEU A 58 5.53 5.11 -7.98
N GLU A 59 6.21 5.90 -8.81
CA GLU A 59 5.58 6.84 -9.74
C GLU A 59 4.79 6.15 -10.87
N ASN A 60 5.14 4.90 -11.23
CA ASN A 60 4.49 4.14 -12.30
C ASN A 60 3.30 3.29 -11.83
N TYR A 61 3.01 3.25 -10.52
CA TYR A 61 1.96 2.41 -9.93
C TYR A 61 0.88 3.25 -9.26
N ASN A 62 0.52 4.39 -9.85
CA ASN A 62 -0.39 5.37 -9.25
C ASN A 62 -1.73 4.78 -8.82
N GLU A 63 -2.32 3.89 -9.62
CA GLU A 63 -3.59 3.26 -9.29
C GLU A 63 -3.48 2.34 -8.05
N LEU A 64 -2.43 1.51 -7.97
CA LEU A 64 -2.14 0.68 -6.80
C LEU A 64 -1.89 1.55 -5.55
N VAL A 65 -1.05 2.58 -5.69
CA VAL A 65 -0.73 3.52 -4.61
C VAL A 65 -1.99 4.22 -4.11
N ASN A 66 -2.87 4.66 -5.02
CA ASN A 66 -4.13 5.31 -4.65
C ASN A 66 -5.06 4.35 -3.90
N ALA A 67 -5.17 3.09 -4.32
CA ALA A 67 -5.96 2.09 -3.61
C ALA A 67 -5.44 1.87 -2.18
N LEU A 68 -4.12 1.73 -2.03
CA LEU A 68 -3.47 1.57 -0.72
C LEU A 68 -3.67 2.81 0.16
N LEU A 69 -3.61 4.02 -0.42
CA LEU A 69 -3.84 5.28 0.27
C LEU A 69 -5.26 5.43 0.82
N VAL A 70 -6.26 5.00 0.05
CA VAL A 70 -7.66 5.01 0.51
C VAL A 70 -7.81 4.12 1.74
N GLU A 71 -7.22 2.93 1.74
CA GLU A 71 -7.26 2.06 2.92
C GLU A 71 -6.50 2.65 4.10
N LEU A 72 -5.28 3.16 3.90
CA LEU A 72 -4.50 3.82 4.95
C LEU A 72 -5.25 4.99 5.61
N THR A 73 -5.94 5.82 4.81
CA THR A 73 -6.72 6.96 5.34
C THR A 73 -7.96 6.50 6.11
N ARG A 74 -8.62 5.42 5.69
CA ARG A 74 -9.74 4.81 6.44
C ARG A 74 -9.30 4.32 7.82
N PHE A 75 -8.13 3.70 7.91
CA PHE A 75 -7.57 3.26 9.20
C PHE A 75 -7.17 4.45 10.09
N SER A 76 -6.53 5.47 9.54
CA SER A 76 -6.09 6.65 10.31
C SER A 76 -7.25 7.46 10.93
N ILE A 77 -8.48 7.32 10.45
CA ILE A 77 -9.66 8.00 11.02
C ILE A 77 -10.27 7.19 12.19
N ARG A 78 -9.96 5.89 12.28
CA ARG A 78 -10.55 4.98 13.28
C ARG A 78 -9.61 4.64 14.45
N ALA A 79 -8.35 5.06 14.38
CA ALA A 79 -7.36 4.92 15.45
C ALA A 79 -7.27 6.21 16.28
#